data_AF-A0A0D9V9E8-F1
#
_entry.id   AF-A0A0D9V9E8-F1
#
_cell.length_a   1.000
_cell.length_b   1.000
_cell.length_c   1.000
_cell.angle_alpha   90.00
_cell.angle_beta   90.00
_cell.angle_gamma   90.00
#
_symmetry.space_group_name_H-M   'P 1'
#
loop_
_entity.id
_entity.type
_entity.pdbx_description
1 polymer ?
#
loop_
_entity_poly.entity_id
_entity_poly.type
_entity_poly.pdbx_seq_one_letter_code
_entity_poly.pdbx_strand_id
1 'polypeptide(L)'
;MDSNVRIMYDKNSGRSRGFGFIHFSSEYEAKCAKDAMDGKVMLGRPLRISFALDKVRGAPVIVPLSIAHHSGWLADDGVTES
;
A
#
# COMPACT_ATOMS: atom_id res chain seq x y z
N MET A 1 -20.82 17.21 -13.36
CA MET A 1 -20.07 15.94 -13.39
C MET A 1 -19.25 15.89 -12.12
N ASP A 2 -19.57 14.97 -11.22
CA ASP A 2 -19.03 14.93 -9.87
C ASP A 2 -17.82 13.99 -9.81
N SER A 3 -16.61 14.55 -9.71
CA SER A 3 -15.41 13.77 -9.38
C SER A 3 -15.55 13.26 -7.94
N ASN A 4 -15.63 11.95 -7.74
CA ASN A 4 -15.91 11.35 -6.43
C ASN A 4 -14.62 10.87 -5.76
N VAL A 5 -14.43 11.20 -4.48
CA VAL A 5 -13.27 10.77 -3.67
C VAL A 5 -13.77 9.91 -2.52
N ARG A 6 -13.16 8.72 -2.37
CA ARG A 6 -13.51 7.77 -1.30
C ARG A 6 -12.27 7.35 -0.54
N ILE A 7 -12.20 7.75 0.73
CA ILE A 7 -11.13 7.38 1.66
C ILE A 7 -11.56 6.14 2.45
N MET A 8 -10.66 5.17 2.56
CA MET A 8 -10.95 3.94 3.29
C MET A 8 -10.56 4.13 4.75
N TYR A 9 -11.56 4.10 5.63
CA TYR A 9 -11.37 4.14 7.07
C TYR A 9 -11.55 2.75 7.68
N ASP A 10 -10.84 2.50 8.78
CA ASP A 10 -11.11 1.40 9.68
C ASP A 10 -12.38 1.72 10.47
N LYS A 11 -13.37 0.82 10.42
CA LYS A 11 -14.68 1.00 11.06
C LYS A 11 -14.60 0.94 12.59
N ASN A 12 -13.59 0.27 13.13
CA ASN A 12 -13.44 0.06 14.57
C ASN A 12 -12.63 1.18 15.21
N SER A 13 -11.54 1.61 14.57
CA SER A 13 -10.65 2.65 15.12
C SER A 13 -10.94 4.07 14.59
N GLY A 14 -11.72 4.21 13.52
CA GLY A 14 -11.94 5.48 12.83
C GLY A 14 -10.70 6.03 12.10
N ARG A 15 -9.56 5.33 12.15
CA ARG A 15 -8.32 5.74 11.50
C ARG A 15 -8.36 5.45 10.01
N SER A 16 -7.78 6.33 9.20
CA SER A 16 -7.62 6.08 7.77
C SER A 16 -6.70 4.89 7.54
N ARG A 17 -7.04 4.04 6.57
CA ARG A 17 -6.20 2.91 6.15
C ARG A 17 -5.00 3.34 5.31
N GLY A 18 -4.80 4.64 5.11
CA GLY A 18 -3.68 5.20 4.33
C GLY A 18 -3.84 5.09 2.82
N PHE A 19 -5.04 4.77 2.33
CA PHE A 19 -5.35 4.75 0.89
C PHE A 19 -6.81 5.16 0.63
N GLY A 20 -7.06 5.59 -0.60
CA GLY A 20 -8.38 5.95 -1.10
C GLY A 20 -8.44 5.80 -2.61
N PHE A 21 -9.64 5.94 -3.16
CA PHE A 21 -9.90 5.90 -4.59
C PHE A 21 -10.49 7.22 -5.03
N ILE A 22 -10.05 7.69 -6.19
CA ILE A 22 -10.55 8.90 -6.84
C ILE A 22 -11.13 8.46 -8.18
N HIS A 23 -12.38 8.81 -8.41
CA HIS A 23 -13.05 8.58 -9.68
C HIS A 23 -12.94 9.85 -10.52
N PHE A 24 -12.15 9.78 -11.59
CA PHE A 24 -12.02 10.84 -12.58
C PHE A 24 -13.06 10.66 -13.69
N SER A 25 -13.48 11.77 -14.28
CA SER A 25 -14.43 11.75 -15.40
C SER A 25 -13.76 11.36 -16.72
N SER A 26 -12.45 11.59 -16.85
CA SER A 26 -11.65 11.24 -18.03
C SER A 26 -10.37 10.51 -17.66
N GLU A 27 -9.95 9.58 -18.53
CA GLU A 27 -8.66 8.90 -18.41
C GLU A 27 -7.49 9.90 -18.53
N TYR A 28 -7.65 10.96 -19.34
CA TYR A 28 -6.62 11.98 -19.49
C TYR A 28 -6.35 12.70 -18.17
N GLU A 29 -7.40 13.12 -17.47
CA GLU A 29 -7.28 13.74 -16.15
C GLU A 29 -6.64 12.78 -15.13
N ALA A 30 -7.01 11.50 -15.17
CA ALA A 30 -6.42 10.48 -14.31
C ALA A 30 -4.91 10.29 -14.58
N LYS A 31 -4.49 10.30 -15.85
CA LYS A 31 -3.08 10.23 -16.25
C LYS A 31 -2.30 11.45 -15.77
N CYS A 32 -2.81 12.66 -16.02
CA CYS A 32 -2.17 13.89 -15.57
C CYS A 32 -2.05 13.94 -14.04
N ALA A 33 -3.12 13.55 -13.32
CA ALA A 33 -3.10 13.51 -11.86
C ALA A 33 -2.07 12.50 -11.31
N LYS A 34 -1.98 11.32 -11.94
CA LYS A 34 -0.97 10.32 -11.58
C LYS A 34 0.45 10.87 -11.80
N ASP A 35 0.74 11.41 -12.98
CA ASP A 35 2.07 11.89 -13.33
C ASP A 35 2.54 13.04 -12.42
N ALA A 36 1.62 13.96 -12.08
CA ALA A 36 1.93 15.12 -11.26
C ALA A 36 2.10 14.81 -9.76
N MET A 37 1.48 13.75 -9.25
CA MET A 37 1.36 13.51 -7.80
C MET A 37 1.99 12.20 -7.34
N ASP A 38 2.26 11.24 -8.22
CA ASP A 38 2.97 10.01 -7.88
C ASP A 38 4.39 10.31 -7.41
N GLY A 39 4.81 9.70 -6.31
CA GLY A 39 6.12 9.94 -5.70
C GLY A 39 6.26 11.25 -4.92
N LYS A 40 5.30 12.17 -4.99
CA LYS A 40 5.36 13.44 -4.25
C LYS A 40 5.25 13.19 -2.75
N VAL A 41 6.13 13.80 -1.97
CA VAL A 41 6.09 13.69 -0.50
C VAL A 41 5.00 14.59 0.06
N MET A 42 4.03 14.00 0.76
CA MET A 42 3.00 14.72 1.52
C MET A 42 2.99 14.23 2.96
N LEU A 43 2.98 15.16 3.92
CA LEU A 43 2.98 14.85 5.36
C LEU A 43 4.09 13.87 5.77
N GLY A 44 5.27 13.99 5.15
CA GLY A 44 6.42 13.13 5.44
C GLY A 44 6.38 11.73 4.83
N ARG A 45 5.42 11.42 3.95
CA ARG A 45 5.34 10.14 3.22
C ARG A 45 5.18 10.36 1.71
N PRO A 46 5.95 9.67 0.85
CA PRO A 46 5.74 9.72 -0.59
C PRO A 46 4.37 9.12 -0.95
N LEU A 47 3.61 9.83 -1.76
CA LEU A 47 2.37 9.33 -2.35
C LEU A 47 2.70 8.23 -3.35
N ARG A 48 1.82 7.23 -3.42
CA ARG A 48 1.85 6.19 -4.44
C ARG A 48 0.51 6.15 -5.13
N ILE A 49 0.50 6.48 -6.42
CA ILE A 49 -0.69 6.57 -7.24
C ILE A 49 -0.58 5.52 -8.34
N SER A 50 -1.64 4.72 -8.48
CA SER A 50 -1.70 3.66 -9.48
C SER A 50 -3.12 3.60 -10.02
N PHE A 51 -3.25 3.24 -11.30
CA PHE A 51 -4.57 2.99 -11.87
C PHE A 51 -5.22 1.84 -11.11
N ALA A 52 -6.50 2.01 -10.77
CA ALA A 52 -7.26 0.96 -10.13
C ALA A 52 -7.44 -0.16 -11.16
N LEU A 53 -6.76 -1.28 -10.95
CA LEU A 53 -7.10 -2.52 -11.64
C LEU A 53 -8.52 -2.89 -11.20
N ASP A 54 -9.40 -3.19 -12.16
CA ASP A 54 -10.63 -3.91 -11.85
C ASP A 54 -10.20 -5.23 -11.24
N LYS A 55 -10.17 -5.26 -9.90
CA LYS A 55 -9.89 -6.47 -9.17
C LYS A 55 -11.10 -7.35 -9.43
N VAL A 56 -10.96 -8.28 -10.38
CA VAL A 56 -11.65 -9.56 -10.33
C VAL A 56 -11.56 -10.00 -8.88
N ARG A 57 -12.70 -9.94 -8.20
CA ARG A 57 -12.82 -10.16 -6.76
C ARG A 57 -12.28 -11.57 -6.46
N GLY A 58 -11.05 -11.70 -5.96
CA GLY A 58 -10.54 -13.01 -5.55
C GLY A 58 -9.02 -13.23 -5.54
N ALA A 59 -8.20 -12.42 -6.22
CA ALA A 59 -6.76 -12.66 -6.22
C ALA A 59 -6.08 -12.10 -4.95
N PRO A 60 -5.37 -12.93 -4.15
CA PRO A 60 -4.60 -12.43 -3.02
C PRO A 60 -3.48 -11.52 -3.53
N VAL A 61 -3.44 -10.28 -3.05
CA VAL A 61 -2.31 -9.37 -3.32
C VAL A 61 -1.16 -9.82 -2.44
N ILE A 62 -0.29 -10.67 -3.00
CA ILE A 62 0.98 -11.04 -2.37
C ILE A 62 1.88 -9.82 -2.47
N VAL A 63 1.95 -9.03 -1.40
CA VAL A 63 3.02 -8.05 -1.25
C VAL A 63 4.29 -8.83 -0.91
N PRO A 64 5.36 -8.75 -1.71
CA PRO A 64 6.62 -9.35 -1.31
C PRO A 64 7.12 -8.60 -0.08
N LEU A 65 7.10 -9.28 1.07
CA LEU A 65 7.72 -8.80 2.29
C LEU A 65 9.21 -8.70 2.01
N SER A 66 9.72 -7.47 1.98
CA SER A 66 11.14 -7.19 1.75
C SER A 66 11.96 -7.88 2.83
N ILE A 67 12.98 -8.59 2.38
CA ILE A 67 13.94 -9.37 3.13
C ILE A 67 14.55 -8.60 4.32
N ALA A 68 14.55 -9.32 5.44
CA ALA A 68 15.55 -9.40 6.52
C ALA A 68 16.48 -8.21 6.77
N HIS A 69 16.33 -7.60 7.95
CA HIS A 69 17.47 -7.23 8.77
C HIS A 69 17.04 -7.26 10.24
N HIS A 70 17.60 -8.20 11.02
CA HIS A 70 18.13 -7.99 12.38
C HIS A 70 18.17 -9.34 13.15
N SER A 71 19.39 -9.89 13.21
CA SER A 71 20.00 -10.61 14.34
C SER A 71 19.25 -11.74 15.07
N GLY A 72 19.89 -12.92 15.13
CA GLY A 72 19.93 -13.69 16.38
C GLY A 72 19.39 -15.11 16.33
N TRP A 73 19.97 -15.99 15.51
CA TRP A 73 20.02 -17.41 15.84
C TRP A 73 21.49 -17.77 16.10
N LEU A 74 21.92 -17.57 17.36
CA LEU A 74 23.06 -18.28 17.91
C LEU A 74 22.55 -19.67 18.24
N ALA A 75 22.82 -20.62 17.36
CA ALA A 75 22.79 -22.03 17.74
C ALA A 75 23.95 -22.21 18.74
N ASP A 76 23.61 -22.24 20.02
CA ASP A 76 24.53 -22.67 21.08
C ASP A 76 24.65 -24.19 21.06
N ASP A 77 25.88 -24.63 21.29
CA ASP A 77 26.47 -25.89 20.90
C ASP A 77 25.84 -27.15 21.53
N GLY A 78 25.98 -28.24 20.79
CA GLY A 78 25.57 -29.57 21.21
C GLY A 78 26.25 -30.02 22.50
N VAL A 79 25.43 -30.48 23.44
CA VAL A 79 25.84 -31.39 24.50
C VAL A 79 25.05 -32.68 24.32
N THR A 80 25.73 -33.71 23.82
CA THR A 80 25.31 -35.10 23.99
C THR A 80 25.69 -35.52 25.40
N GLU A 81 24.74 -35.48 26.34
CA GLU A 81 24.90 -36.23 27.58
C GLU A 81 24.72 -37.72 27.30
N SER A 82 25.63 -38.50 27.89
CA SER A 82 25.81 -39.95 27.73
C SER A 82 24.86 -40.76 28.61
#